data_AF-H5WRG0-F1
#
_entry.id   AF-H5WRG0-F1
#
_cell.length_a   1.000
_cell.length_b   1.000
_cell.length_c   1.000
_cell.angle_alpha   90.00
_cell.angle_beta   90.00
_cell.angle_gamma   90.00
#
_symmetry.space_group_name_H-M   'P 1'
#
loop_
_entity.id
_entity.type
_entity.pdbx_description
1 polymer ?
#
loop_
_entity_poly.entity_id
_entity_poly.type
_entity_poly.pdbx_seq_one_letter_code
_entity_poly.pdbx_strand_id
1 'polypeptide(L)' 'MKIDLDCQEVSRLISQGLDEQLPPADRARLRLHFVLCKTCRNVNEQMQFLRRAVRQLGQKDPPER' A
#
# COMPACT_ATOMS: atom_id res chain seq x y z
N MET A 1 -23.98 -5.43 8.77
CA MET A 1 -22.52 -5.51 8.99
C MET A 1 -21.87 -4.60 7.96
N LYS A 2 -21.64 -3.33 8.31
CA LYS A 2 -21.01 -2.38 7.40
C LYS A 2 -19.51 -2.64 7.40
N ILE A 3 -19.00 -3.13 6.28
CA ILE A 3 -17.57 -3.13 6.02
C ILE A 3 -17.25 -1.69 5.60
N ASP A 4 -17.20 -0.77 6.58
CA ASP A 4 -17.09 0.69 6.41
C ASP A 4 -15.69 1.12 5.97
N LEU A 5 -15.23 0.58 4.84
CA LEU A 5 -14.14 1.15 4.06
C LEU A 5 -14.52 1.00 2.60
N ASP A 6 -14.91 2.11 1.97
CA ASP A 6 -15.02 2.17 0.52
C ASP A 6 -13.63 2.13 -0.12
N CYS A 7 -13.59 1.95 -1.44
CA CYS A 7 -12.33 1.86 -2.18
C CYS A 7 -11.46 3.13 -2.07
N GLN A 8 -12.07 4.30 -1.82
CA GLN A 8 -11.35 5.57 -1.71
C GLN A 8 -10.60 5.64 -0.39
N GLU A 9 -11.25 5.28 0.71
CA GLU A 9 -10.61 5.24 2.04
C GLU A 9 -9.52 4.15 2.09
N VAL A 10 -9.75 3.01 1.45
CA VAL A 10 -8.73 1.96 1.27
C VAL A 10 -7.53 2.48 0.48
N SER A 11 -7.76 3.19 -0.62
CA SER A 11 -6.67 3.79 -1.40
C SER A 11 -5.88 4.78 -0.56
N ARG A 12 -6.54 5.58 0.28
CA ARG A 12 -5.88 6.53 1.19
C ARG A 12 -5.00 5.80 2.21
N LEU A 13 -5.53 4.75 2.84
CA LEU A 13 -4.78 3.93 3.79
C LEU A 13 -3.60 3.20 3.13
N ILE A 14 -3.77 2.70 1.90
CA ILE A 14 -2.67 2.10 1.13
C ILE A 14 -1.54 3.12 0.97
N SER A 15 -1.84 4.33 0.50
CA SER A 15 -0.84 5.39 0.32
C SER A 15 -0.18 5.77 1.64
N GLN A 16 -0.96 5.99 2.70
CA GLN A 16 -0.42 6.31 4.03
C GLN A 16 0.52 5.20 4.54
N GLY A 17 0.22 3.93 4.25
CA GLY A 17 1.09 2.79 4.59
C GLY A 17 2.41 2.72 3.81
N LEU A 18 2.57 3.49 2.73
CA LEU A 18 3.84 3.61 2.00
C LEU A 18 4.77 4.62 2.69
N ASP A 19 4.21 5.64 3.34
CA ASP A 19 4.96 6.69 4.01
C ASP A 19 5.23 6.35 5.48
N GLU A 20 4.19 5.90 6.19
CA GLU A 20 4.23 5.67 7.64
C GLU A 20 3.72 4.28 8.03
N GLN A 21 3.97 3.89 9.28
CA GLN A 21 3.42 2.65 9.81
C GLN A 21 1.95 2.83 10.19
N LEU A 22 1.06 2.15 9.45
CA LEU A 22 -0.36 2.12 9.81
C LEU A 22 -0.60 1.43 11.16
N PRO A 23 -1.58 1.91 11.95
CA PRO A 23 -2.09 1.20 13.12
C PRO A 23 -2.51 -0.24 12.81
N PRO A 24 -2.33 -1.20 13.74
CA PRO A 24 -2.69 -2.61 13.51
C PRO A 24 -4.16 -2.82 13.12
N ALA A 25 -5.07 -2.02 13.66
CA ALA A 25 -6.49 -2.04 13.32
C ALA A 25 -6.74 -1.71 11.84
N ASP A 26 -6.08 -0.67 11.31
CA ASP A 26 -6.25 -0.27 9.90
C ASP A 26 -5.64 -1.29 8.95
N ARG A 27 -4.52 -1.92 9.34
CA ARG A 27 -3.96 -3.06 8.59
C ARG A 27 -4.93 -4.24 8.53
N ALA A 28 -5.64 -4.54 9.62
CA ALA A 28 -6.63 -5.62 9.64
C ALA A 28 -7.83 -5.29 8.73
N ARG A 29 -8.30 -4.04 8.76
CA ARG A 29 -9.37 -3.56 7.89
C ARG A 29 -9.01 -3.63 6.40
N LEU A 30 -7.80 -3.21 6.03
CA LEU A 30 -7.27 -3.35 4.66
C LEU A 30 -7.27 -4.82 4.20
N ARG A 31 -6.76 -5.72 5.02
CA ARG A 31 -6.72 -7.17 4.72
C ARG A 31 -8.11 -7.73 4.47
N LEU A 32 -9.09 -7.35 5.28
CA LEU A 32 -10.49 -7.76 5.09
C LEU A 32 -11.03 -7.22 3.76
N HIS A 33 -10.82 -5.95 3.44
CA HIS A 33 -11.30 -5.37 2.19
C HIS A 33 -10.66 -6.05 0.96
N PHE A 34 -9.38 -6.44 1.04
CA PHE A 34 -8.69 -7.17 -0.03
C PHE A 34 -9.23 -8.58 -0.28
N VAL A 35 -10.03 -9.16 0.63
CA VAL A 35 -10.75 -10.42 0.36
C VAL A 35 -11.91 -10.20 -0.60
N LEU A 36 -12.53 -9.02 -0.55
CA LEU A 36 -13.75 -8.70 -1.29
C LEU A 36 -13.49 -7.87 -2.55
N CYS A 37 -12.44 -7.04 -2.54
CA CYS A 37 -12.10 -6.15 -3.66
C CYS A 37 -10.72 -6.47 -4.23
N LYS A 38 -10.71 -7.17 -5.36
CA LYS A 38 -9.47 -7.50 -6.09
C LYS A 38 -8.76 -6.25 -6.61
N THR A 39 -9.50 -5.22 -7.01
CA THR A 39 -8.92 -3.97 -7.52
C THR A 39 -8.03 -3.30 -6.48
N CYS A 40 -8.53 -3.10 -5.26
CA CYS A 40 -7.75 -2.50 -4.19
C CYS A 40 -6.55 -3.36 -3.78
N ARG A 41 -6.68 -4.70 -3.81
CA ARG A 41 -5.55 -5.61 -3.60
C ARG A 41 -4.46 -5.38 -4.66
N ASN A 42 -4.82 -5.34 -5.93
CA ASN A 42 -3.89 -5.13 -7.03
C ASN A 42 -3.20 -3.76 -6.93
N VAL A 43 -3.93 -2.70 -6.58
CA VAL A 43 -3.35 -1.36 -6.37
C VAL A 43 -2.30 -1.40 -5.26
N ASN A 44 -2.60 -2.04 -4.12
CA ASN A 44 -1.62 -2.21 -3.05
C ASN A 44 -0.37 -2.98 -3.52
N GLU A 45 -0.54 -4.07 -4.27
CA GLU A 45 0.59 -4.85 -4.80
C GLU A 45 1.47 -4.04 -5.76
N GLN A 46 0.86 -3.26 -6.66
CA GLN A 46 1.57 -2.37 -7.58
C GLN A 46 2.34 -1.28 -6.84
N MET A 47 1.72 -0.62 -5.85
CA MET A 47 2.39 0.41 -5.05
C MET A 47 3.58 -0.16 -4.27
N GLN A 48 3.44 -1.36 -3.69
CA GLN A 48 4.55 -2.02 -3.02
C GLN A 48 5.67 -2.42 -4.00
N PHE A 49 5.33 -2.84 -5.21
CA PHE A 49 6.30 -3.12 -6.25
C PHE A 49 7.11 -1.86 -6.61
N LEU A 50 6.43 -0.74 -6.86
CA LEU A 50 7.07 0.54 -7.15
C LEU A 50 7.98 1.00 -5.99
N ARG A 51 7.49 0.92 -4.74
CA ARG A 51 8.29 1.28 -3.55
C ARG A 51 9.57 0.46 -3.45
N ARG A 52 9.51 -0.85 -3.73
CA ARG A 52 10.71 -1.72 -3.74
C ARG A 52 11.65 -1.35 -4.87
N ALA A 53 11.14 -1.12 -6.08
CA ALA A 53 11.94 -0.72 -7.23
C ALA A 53 12.67 0.62 -6.99
N VAL A 54 11.96 1.63 -6.50
CA VAL A 54 12.56 2.95 -6.16
C VAL A 54 13.62 2.82 -5.08
N ARG A 55 13.35 2.04 -4.01
CA ARG A 55 14.35 1.78 -2.96
C ARG A 55 15.60 1.07 -3.47
N GLN A 56 15.44 0.15 -4.42
CA GLN A 56 16.57 -0.56 -5.03
C GLN A 56 17.39 0.36 -5.94
N LEU A 57 16.74 1.28 -6.65
CA LEU A 57 17.42 2.29 -7.46
C LEU A 57 18.18 3.30 -6.59
N GLY A 58 17.60 3.76 -5.48
CA GLY A 58 18.27 4.68 -4.56
C GLY A 58 19.39 4.05 -3.71
N GLN A 59 19.42 2.72 -3.58
CA GLN A 59 20.52 1.99 -2.91
C GLN A 59 21.70 1.70 -3.84
N LYS A 60 21.50 1.74 -5.17
CA LYS A 60 22.62 1.82 -6.09
C LYS A 60 23.05 3.27 -6.07
N ASP A 61 24.18 3.56 -5.40
CA ASP A 61 24.80 4.88 -5.48
C ASP A 61 24.78 5.37 -6.94
N PRO A 62 24.46 6.65 -7.20
CA PRO A 62 24.66 7.19 -8.53
C PRO A 62 26.10 6.88 -8.94
N PRO A 63 26.38 6.44 -10.18
CA PRO A 63 27.76 6.37 -10.63
C PRO A 63 28.37 7.75 -10.39
N GLU A 64 29.38 7.82 -9.50
CA GLU A 64 30.19 9.02 -9.33
C GLU A 64 30.60 9.48 -10.72
N ARG A 65 30.11 10.66 -11.11
CA ARG A 65 30.44 11.30 -12.38
C ARG A 65 30.99 12.67 -12.10
#